data_AF-A0A818YJC7-F1
#
_entry.id   AF-A0A818YJC7-F1
#
_cell.length_a   1.000
_cell.length_b   1.000
_cell.length_c   1.000
_cell.angle_alpha   90.00
_cell.angle_beta   90.00
_cell.angle_gamma   90.00
#
_symmetry.space_group_name_H-M   'P 1'
#
loop_
_entity.id
_entity.type
_entity.pdbx_description
1 polymer ?
#
loop_
_entity_poly.entity_id
_entity_poly.type
_entity_poly.pdbx_seq_one_letter_code
_entity_poly.pdbx_strand_id
1 'polypeptide(L)' 'TRKMTIQLMSISSVYSIFWVLYGLAILIRLYFIPTFLDIIILYYLQYLPYIVQLLMPIICFACLPELWPRKIRIAPVS' A
#
# COMPACT_ATOMS: atom_id res chain seq x y z
N THR A 1 1.36 -19.07 10.42
CA THR A 1 0.10 -18.68 9.74
C THR A 1 -0.50 -17.38 10.28
N ARG A 2 -0.81 -17.23 11.58
CA ARG A 2 -1.45 -16.01 12.14
C ARG A 2 -0.72 -14.68 11.84
N LYS A 3 0.61 -14.63 11.92
CA LYS A 3 1.42 -13.42 11.62
C LYS A 3 1.28 -12.96 10.16
N MET A 4 1.26 -13.92 9.23
CA MET A 4 1.14 -13.66 7.79
C MET A 4 -0.25 -13.11 7.44
N THR A 5 -1.31 -13.63 8.07
CA THR A 5 -2.68 -13.10 7.90
C THR A 5 -2.79 -11.65 8.38
N ILE A 6 -2.17 -11.31 9.52
CA ILE A 6 -2.16 -9.94 10.06
C ILE A 6 -1.42 -8.98 9.11
N GLN A 7 -0.29 -9.41 8.52
CA GLN A 7 0.39 -8.62 7.51
C GLN A 7 -0.46 -8.39 6.26
N LEU A 8 -1.12 -9.44 5.77
CA LEU A 8 -1.98 -9.33 4.58
C LEU A 8 -3.16 -8.37 4.85
N MET A 9 -3.76 -8.45 6.04
CA MET A 9 -4.82 -7.52 6.47
C MET A 9 -4.30 -6.08 6.56
N SER A 10 -3.09 -5.88 7.10
CA SER A 10 -2.47 -4.56 7.19
C SER A 10 -2.17 -3.97 5.81
N ILE A 11 -1.68 -4.77 4.88
CA ILE A 11 -1.40 -4.33 3.51
C ILE A 11 -2.71 -4.00 2.78
N SER A 12 -3.71 -4.87 2.94
CA SER A 12 -5.04 -4.68 2.33
C SER A 12 -5.74 -3.43 2.86
N SER A 13 -5.66 -3.13 4.15
CA SER A 13 -6.30 -1.94 4.72
C SER A 13 -5.66 -0.65 4.22
N VAL A 14 -4.33 -0.60 4.18
CA VAL A 14 -3.57 0.54 3.63
C VAL A 14 -3.92 0.73 2.16
N TYR A 15 -3.94 -0.35 1.37
CA TYR A 15 -4.29 -0.29 -0.05
C TYR A 15 -5.70 0.26 -0.27
N SER A 16 -6.69 -0.24 0.48
CA SER A 16 -8.08 0.22 0.38
C SER A 16 -8.22 1.70 0.71
N ILE A 17 -7.54 2.21 1.75
CA ILE A 17 -7.64 3.62 2.14
C ILE A 17 -7.19 4.54 0.99
N PHE A 18 -6.03 4.28 0.39
CA PHE A 18 -5.50 5.11 -0.69
C PHE A 18 -6.34 5.02 -1.98
N TRP A 19 -6.84 3.84 -2.33
CA TRP A 19 -7.71 3.66 -3.49
C TRP A 19 -9.09 4.29 -3.31
N VAL A 20 -9.67 4.20 -2.12
CA VAL A 20 -10.97 4.83 -1.82
C VAL A 20 -10.86 6.34 -1.86
N LEU A 21 -9.80 6.92 -1.29
CA LEU A 21 -9.52 8.37 -1.39
C LEU A 21 -9.40 8.83 -2.84
N TYR A 22 -8.67 8.09 -3.66
CA TYR A 22 -8.54 8.39 -5.10
C TYR A 22 -9.89 8.28 -5.83
N GLY A 23 -10.65 7.22 -5.57
CA GLY A 23 -11.99 7.02 -6.13
C GLY A 23 -12.96 8.13 -5.74
N LEU A 24 -12.94 8.58 -4.48
CA LEU A 24 -13.74 9.70 -4.00
C LEU A 24 -13.38 11.01 -4.71
N ALA A 25 -12.08 11.29 -4.89
CA ALA A 25 -11.65 12.50 -5.59
C ALA A 25 -12.11 12.52 -7.05
N ILE A 26 -12.06 11.38 -7.75
CA ILE A 26 -12.62 11.24 -9.10
C ILE A 26 -14.15 11.44 -9.08
N LEU A 27 -14.84 10.88 -8.09
CA LEU A 27 -16.29 11.01 -7.98
C LEU A 27 -16.69 12.49 -7.82
N ILE A 28 -16.00 13.23 -6.95
CA ILE A 28 -16.23 14.68 -6.75
C ILE A 28 -16.04 15.44 -8.06
N ARG A 29 -14.99 15.13 -8.83
CA ARG A 29 -14.74 15.73 -10.14
C ARG A 29 -15.89 15.48 -11.13
N LEU A 30 -16.58 14.34 -11.03
CA LEU A 30 -17.66 14.00 -11.96
C LEU A 30 -18.93 14.85 -11.71
N TYR A 31 -19.17 15.25 -10.46
CA TYR A 31 -20.37 15.98 -10.05
C TYR A 31 -20.19 17.50 -10.02
N PHE A 32 -18.96 18.00 -9.84
CA PHE A 32 -18.67 19.44 -9.73
C PHE A 32 -17.81 19.93 -10.89
N ILE A 33 -17.92 21.22 -11.24
CA ILE A 33 -17.03 21.86 -12.23
C ILE A 33 -15.64 21.98 -11.60
N PRO A 34 -14.63 21.25 -12.09
CA PRO A 34 -13.31 21.25 -11.46
C PRO A 34 -12.60 22.58 -11.70
N THR A 35 -12.02 23.15 -10.66
CA THR A 35 -11.13 24.30 -10.78
C THR A 35 -9.73 23.85 -11.23
N PHE A 36 -8.91 24.79 -11.69
CA PHE A 36 -7.52 24.49 -12.08
C PHE A 36 -6.71 23.82 -10.96
N LEU A 37 -6.94 24.23 -9.71
CA LEU A 37 -6.32 23.63 -8.52
C LEU A 37 -6.76 22.18 -8.31
N ASP A 38 -8.04 21.85 -8.53
CA ASP A 38 -8.55 20.49 -8.38
C ASP A 38 -7.90 19.52 -9.37
N ILE A 39 -7.63 19.99 -10.59
CA ILE A 39 -6.95 19.19 -11.62
C ILE A 39 -5.51 18.88 -11.18
N ILE A 40 -4.80 19.88 -10.65
CA ILE A 40 -3.45 19.70 -10.11
C ILE A 40 -3.47 18.71 -8.95
N ILE A 41 -4.39 18.88 -8.00
CA ILE A 41 -4.54 17.99 -6.84
C ILE A 41 -4.82 16.56 -7.29
N LEU A 42 -5.72 16.33 -8.25
CA LEU A 42 -6.02 15.02 -8.81
C LEU A 42 -4.81 14.37 -9.48
N TYR A 43 -4.02 15.17 -10.20
CA TYR A 43 -2.79 14.70 -10.83
C TYR A 43 -1.77 14.24 -9.78
N TYR A 44 -1.62 14.99 -8.68
CA TYR A 44 -0.78 14.57 -7.55
C TYR A 44 -1.37 13.36 -6.80
N LEU A 45 -2.69 13.30 -6.63
CA LEU A 45 -3.38 12.19 -5.98
C LEU A 45 -3.19 10.87 -6.72
N GLN A 46 -3.06 10.91 -8.05
CA GLN A 46 -2.76 9.74 -8.86
C GLN A 46 -1.41 9.09 -8.50
N TYR A 47 -0.46 9.84 -7.92
CA TYR A 47 0.83 9.29 -7.49
C TYR A 47 0.78 8.56 -6.13
N LEU A 48 -0.23 8.83 -5.30
CA LEU A 48 -0.35 8.21 -3.97
C LEU A 48 -0.41 6.67 -4.00
N PRO A 49 -1.19 6.02 -4.89
CA PRO A 49 -1.20 4.56 -5.00
C PRO A 49 0.18 3.94 -5.31
N TYR A 50 1.05 4.66 -6.03
CA TYR A 50 2.39 4.17 -6.34
C TYR A 50 3.30 4.18 -5.11
N ILE A 51 3.09 5.12 -4.17
CA ILE A 51 3.80 5.14 -2.88
C ILE A 51 3.48 3.88 -2.08
N VAL A 52 2.24 3.38 -2.16
CA VAL A 52 1.82 2.14 -1.47
C VAL A 52 2.58 0.93 -1.99
N GLN A 53 2.82 0.85 -3.30
CA GLN A 53 3.62 -0.24 -3.90
C GLN A 53 5.08 -0.20 -3.42
N LEU A 54 5.62 1.00 -3.19
CA LEU A 54 6.96 1.18 -2.63
C LEU A 54 7.01 0.84 -1.13
N LEU A 55 5.92 1.08 -0.39
CA LEU A 55 5.79 0.78 1.04
C LEU A 55 5.60 -0.73 1.31
N MET A 56 5.00 -1.45 0.37
CA MET A 56 4.73 -2.89 0.46
C MET A 56 5.95 -3.74 0.88
N PRO A 57 7.12 -3.65 0.21
CA PRO A 57 8.32 -4.40 0.62
C PRO A 57 8.79 -3.98 2.01
N ILE A 58 8.70 -2.69 2.37
CA ILE A 58 9.11 -2.17 3.69
C ILE A 58 8.26 -2.81 4.80
N ILE A 59 6.94 -2.86 4.63
CA ILE A 59 6.01 -3.49 5.57
C ILE A 59 6.28 -5.00 5.65
N CYS A 60 6.56 -5.64 4.53
CA CYS A 60 6.86 -7.07 4.48
C CYS A 60 8.12 -7.40 5.28
N PHE A 61 9.21 -6.63 5.09
CA PHE A 61 10.47 -6.80 5.82
C PHE A 61 10.34 -6.45 7.31
N ALA A 62 9.60 -5.38 7.66
CA ALA A 62 9.43 -4.97 9.05
C ALA A 62 8.66 -5.99 9.89
N CYS A 63 7.64 -6.63 9.31
CA CYS A 63 6.78 -7.57 10.04
C CYS A 63 7.24 -9.03 9.99
N LEU A 64 8.11 -9.42 9.04
CA LEU A 64 8.74 -10.75 8.97
C LEU A 64 10.28 -10.64 9.08
N PRO A 65 10.83 -10.46 10.29
CA PRO A 65 12.28 -10.54 10.50
C PRO A 65 12.85 -11.93 10.14
N GLU A 66 11.98 -12.93 10.00
CA GLU A 66 12.31 -14.30 9.59
C GLU A 66 12.77 -14.39 8.12
N LEU A 67 12.40 -13.43 7.25
CA LEU A 67 12.91 -13.32 5.87
C LEU A 67 14.31 -12.69 5.78
N TRP A 68 14.86 -12.22 6.90
CA TRP A 68 16.22 -11.70 6.92
C TRP A 68 17.23 -12.85 6.68
N PRO A 69 18.19 -12.71 5.76
CA PRO A 69 19.02 -13.81 5.26
C PRO A 69 19.94 -14.48 6.32
N ARG A 70 19.93 -14.00 7.55
CA ARG A 70 20.76 -14.52 8.65
C ARG A 70 20.26 -15.87 9.20
N LYS A 71 19.04 -16.33 8.90
CA LYS A 71 18.47 -17.59 9.41
C LYS A 71 18.42 -18.76 8.40
N ILE A 72 18.97 -18.59 7.19
CA ILE A 72 18.97 -19.64 6.14
C ILE A 72 20.04 -20.74 6.42
N ARG A 73 20.93 -20.55 7.40
CA ARG A 73 22.07 -21.47 7.64
C ARG A 73 21.78 -22.68 8.55
N ILE A 74 20.54 -22.92 9.00
CA ILE A 74 20.26 -24.02 9.94
C ILE A 74 18.89 -24.64 9.65
N ALA A 75 18.72 -25.26 8.48
CA ALA A 75 17.73 -26.32 8.31
C ALA A 75 18.54 -27.62 8.16
N PRO A 76 18.47 -28.56 9.13
CA PRO A 76 19.09 -29.86 8.95
C PRO A 76 18.35 -30.59 7.84
N VAL A 77 19.11 -31.09 6.87
CA VAL A 77 18.62 -32.04 5.87
C VAL A 77 18.38 -33.34 6.62
N SER A 78 17.11 -33.71 6.80
CA SER A 78 16.69 -35.06 7.19
C SER A 78 16.42 -35.88 5.94
#